data_AF-A0A317TZ66-F1
#
_entry.id   AF-A0A317TZ66-F1
#
_cell.length_a   1.000
_cell.length_b   1.000
_cell.length_c   1.000
_cell.angle_alpha   90.00
_cell.angle_beta   90.00
_cell.angle_gamma   90.00
#
_symmetry.space_group_name_H-M   'P 1'
#
loop_
_entity.id
_entity.type
_entity.pdbx_description
1 polymer ?
#
loop_
_entity_poly.entity_id
_entity_poly.type
_entity_poly.pdbx_seq_one_letter_code
_entity_poly.pdbx_strand_id
1 'polypeptide(L)'
;MHNIELLAIRDHKTNGMAVCLKPKIPYIITPSLVHEIRKLQNKIAEQYYAQPWDGVYYLLWYLHFDTTPWKGLDFQFIHEALINHHEHKIEIYIERVFELLFINYVGLGLPLINCSFINRKLSGISQDFFYLNRINFIKRYKDLNCSNYNKLPFSKLNFNPEIKKASFPLEIYTRNNFYAFDAIDLNSMKKILHSHEYLPIPQSQQNEIRLTFNQISQQTIERIYQLASENINLIKRFSLIQSVASQK
;
A
#
# COMPACT_ATOMS: atom_id res chain seq x y z
N MET A 1 -6.00 24.00 -5.62
CA MET A 1 -5.54 22.70 -6.16
C MET A 1 -4.75 21.99 -5.08
N HIS A 2 -5.12 20.74 -4.84
CA HIS A 2 -4.90 20.00 -3.61
C HIS A 2 -3.88 18.88 -3.92
N ASN A 3 -2.59 19.25 -3.99
CA ASN A 3 -1.55 18.35 -4.52
C ASN A 3 -1.01 17.41 -3.43
N ILE A 4 -1.15 16.10 -3.66
CA ILE A 4 -0.39 15.05 -2.94
C ILE A 4 1.01 15.00 -3.55
N GLU A 5 2.04 14.99 -2.71
CA GLU A 5 3.42 14.88 -3.16
C GLU A 5 3.95 13.47 -2.84
N LEU A 6 4.31 12.74 -3.90
CA LEU A 6 5.17 11.56 -3.80
C LEU A 6 6.60 12.08 -3.61
N LEU A 7 7.18 11.84 -2.44
CA LEU A 7 8.53 12.30 -2.11
C LEU A 7 9.46 11.10 -2.02
N ALA A 8 10.30 10.89 -3.04
CA ALA A 8 11.44 9.98 -2.93
C ALA A 8 12.55 10.70 -2.16
N ILE A 9 12.79 10.28 -0.90
CA ILE A 9 13.64 11.02 0.04
C ILE A 9 15.10 10.54 -0.01
N ARG A 10 15.38 9.41 -0.65
CA ARG A 10 16.74 8.89 -0.85
C ARG A 10 16.74 7.83 -1.94
N ASP A 11 17.47 8.06 -3.02
CA ASP A 11 18.06 7.02 -3.85
C ASP A 11 19.44 6.73 -3.24
N HIS A 12 19.58 5.61 -2.53
CA HIS A 12 20.87 5.26 -1.95
C HIS A 12 21.73 4.62 -3.04
N LYS A 13 22.96 5.13 -3.20
CA LYS A 13 24.01 4.49 -4.02
C LYS A 13 24.31 3.02 -3.64
N THR A 14 23.71 2.52 -2.55
CA THR A 14 23.82 1.16 -2.05
C THR A 14 22.41 0.58 -1.83
N ASN A 15 21.92 -0.10 -2.87
CA ASN A 15 20.84 -1.09 -2.89
C ASN A 15 19.48 -0.72 -2.26
N GLY A 16 18.99 0.51 -2.45
CA GLY A 16 17.58 0.79 -2.16
C GLY A 16 17.13 2.23 -2.27
N MET A 17 15.81 2.41 -2.19
CA MET A 17 15.15 3.71 -2.20
C MET A 17 14.13 3.82 -1.07
N ALA A 18 14.06 4.99 -0.45
CA ALA A 18 13.03 5.32 0.52
C ALA A 18 11.98 6.27 -0.09
N VAL A 19 10.72 5.85 -0.08
CA VAL A 19 9.59 6.57 -0.65
C VAL A 19 8.64 6.99 0.46
N CYS A 20 8.55 8.31 0.63
CA CYS A 20 7.65 8.95 1.57
C CYS A 20 6.38 9.38 0.83
N LEU A 21 5.22 8.94 1.31
CA LEU A 21 3.94 9.51 0.90
C LEU A 21 3.61 10.67 1.84
N LYS A 22 3.55 11.90 1.30
CA LYS A 22 3.20 13.12 2.04
C LYS A 22 2.01 13.85 1.38
N PRO A 23 0.78 13.31 1.50
CA PRO A 23 -0.41 14.03 1.07
C PRO A 23 -0.68 15.24 1.97
N LYS A 24 -1.12 16.36 1.38
CA LYS A 24 -1.44 17.63 2.08
C LYS A 24 -2.84 17.68 2.70
N ILE A 25 -3.62 16.63 2.51
CA ILE A 25 -5.04 16.45 2.82
C ILE A 25 -5.20 14.98 3.20
N PRO A 26 -6.31 14.55 3.83
CA PRO A 26 -6.42 13.24 4.43
C PRO A 26 -6.01 12.17 3.42
N TYR A 27 -5.10 11.32 3.89
CA TYR A 27 -4.47 10.29 3.08
C TYR A 27 -5.59 9.52 2.37
N ILE A 28 -5.59 9.53 1.03
CA ILE A 28 -6.46 8.77 0.13
C ILE A 28 -5.63 8.38 -1.10
N ILE A 29 -5.96 7.26 -1.74
CA ILE A 29 -5.28 6.80 -2.95
C ILE A 29 -5.90 7.49 -4.15
N THR A 30 -5.51 8.72 -4.48
CA THR A 30 -6.12 9.43 -5.64
C THR A 30 -5.64 8.87 -6.98
N PRO A 31 -6.37 9.10 -8.10
CA PRO A 31 -5.88 8.75 -9.43
C PRO A 31 -4.50 9.34 -9.75
N SER A 32 -4.25 10.58 -9.31
CA SER A 32 -2.95 11.23 -9.48
C SER A 32 -1.84 10.56 -8.68
N LEU A 33 -2.11 10.13 -7.44
CA LEU A 33 -1.11 9.39 -6.65
C LEU A 33 -0.77 8.04 -7.30
N VAL A 34 -1.78 7.32 -7.79
CA VAL A 34 -1.57 6.05 -8.51
C VAL A 34 -0.67 6.27 -9.72
N HIS A 35 -0.93 7.33 -10.50
CA HIS A 35 -0.12 7.69 -11.66
C HIS A 35 1.35 7.99 -11.30
N GLU A 36 1.58 8.79 -10.26
CA GLU A 36 2.94 9.14 -9.83
C GLU A 36 3.70 7.91 -9.29
N ILE A 37 3.02 7.01 -8.58
CA ILE A 37 3.64 5.75 -8.13
C ILE A 37 3.97 4.84 -9.32
N ARG A 38 3.08 4.72 -10.32
CA ARG A 38 3.37 3.94 -11.54
C ARG A 38 4.55 4.51 -12.31
N LYS A 39 4.66 5.84 -12.44
CA LYS A 39 5.85 6.48 -13.02
C LYS A 39 7.13 6.12 -12.28
N LEU A 40 7.11 6.16 -10.94
CA LEU A 40 8.26 5.78 -10.13
C LEU A 40 8.64 4.32 -10.36
N GLN A 41 7.66 3.41 -10.33
CA GLN A 41 7.86 1.99 -10.59
C GLN A 41 8.44 1.73 -11.99
N ASN A 42 7.96 2.42 -13.02
CA ASN A 42 8.51 2.31 -14.38
C ASN A 42 9.96 2.81 -14.42
N LYS A 43 10.26 3.95 -13.78
CA LYS A 43 11.63 4.47 -13.69
C LYS A 43 12.58 3.48 -13.01
N ILE A 44 12.14 2.83 -11.93
CA ILE A 44 12.95 1.79 -11.25
C ILE A 44 13.24 0.63 -12.21
N ALA A 45 12.23 0.18 -12.96
CA ALA A 45 12.40 -0.89 -13.92
C ALA A 45 13.34 -0.50 -15.06
N GLU A 46 13.20 0.71 -15.62
CA GLU A 46 14.10 1.25 -16.64
C GLU A 46 15.55 1.32 -16.15
N GLN A 47 15.76 1.78 -14.90
CA GLN A 47 17.08 1.81 -14.28
C GLN A 47 17.69 0.41 -14.20
N TYR A 48 16.91 -0.60 -13.79
CA TYR A 48 17.38 -1.98 -13.72
C TYR A 48 17.71 -2.55 -15.11
N TYR A 49 16.87 -2.33 -16.12
CA TYR A 49 17.14 -2.84 -17.47
C TYR A 49 18.33 -2.15 -18.14
N ALA A 50 18.61 -0.89 -17.80
CA ALA A 50 19.82 -0.20 -18.24
C ALA A 50 21.07 -0.69 -17.52
N GLN A 51 20.97 -0.93 -16.21
CA GLN A 51 22.06 -1.41 -15.36
C GLN A 51 21.52 -2.31 -14.25
N PRO A 52 21.53 -3.65 -14.43
CA PRO A 52 21.06 -4.57 -13.42
C PRO A 52 21.83 -4.42 -12.10
N TRP A 53 21.12 -4.59 -10.98
CA TRP A 53 21.73 -4.48 -9.65
C TRP A 53 22.47 -5.75 -9.25
N ASP A 54 23.57 -5.58 -8.51
CA ASP A 54 24.22 -6.68 -7.80
C ASP A 54 23.44 -6.97 -6.51
N GLY A 55 22.56 -7.96 -6.60
CA GLY A 55 21.75 -8.44 -5.48
C GLY A 55 20.36 -7.79 -5.39
N VAL A 56 19.87 -7.66 -4.16
CA VAL A 56 18.48 -7.26 -3.88
C VAL A 56 18.36 -5.77 -3.67
N TYR A 57 17.42 -5.14 -4.36
CA TYR A 57 17.06 -3.73 -4.18
C TYR A 57 15.88 -3.58 -3.22
N TYR A 58 16.03 -2.75 -2.19
CA TYR A 58 14.98 -2.54 -1.19
C TYR A 58 14.21 -1.25 -1.45
N LEU A 59 12.89 -1.35 -1.61
CA LEU A 59 12.00 -0.18 -1.76
C LEU A 59 11.19 0.03 -0.48
N LEU A 60 11.55 1.03 0.32
CA LEU A 60 10.94 1.31 1.62
C LEU A 60 9.84 2.37 1.50
N TRP A 61 8.59 1.93 1.59
CA TRP A 61 7.40 2.78 1.64
C TRP A 61 7.09 3.23 3.06
N TYR A 62 6.89 4.52 3.27
CA TYR A 62 6.46 5.06 4.57
C TYR A 62 5.60 6.31 4.43
N LEU A 63 4.86 6.61 5.50
CA LEU A 63 4.05 7.82 5.60
C LEU A 63 4.80 8.91 6.36
N HIS A 64 4.76 10.14 5.84
CA HIS A 64 5.25 11.31 6.57
C HIS A 64 4.55 11.45 7.92
N PHE A 65 5.28 11.72 9.01
CA PHE A 65 4.73 11.75 10.37
C PHE A 65 3.57 12.74 10.49
N ASP A 66 2.39 12.23 10.87
CA ASP A 66 1.13 12.96 11.01
C ASP A 66 0.10 12.04 11.69
N THR A 67 -1.02 12.61 12.16
CA THR A 67 -2.10 11.93 12.87
C THR A 67 -3.32 11.63 12.00
N THR A 68 -3.39 12.20 10.79
CA THR A 68 -4.57 12.03 9.92
C THR A 68 -4.71 10.57 9.44
N PRO A 69 -5.89 9.93 9.59
CA PRO A 69 -6.10 8.55 9.18
C PRO A 69 -6.10 8.39 7.65
N TRP A 70 -5.59 7.25 7.16
CA TRP A 70 -5.65 6.88 5.74
C TRP A 70 -6.97 6.20 5.38
N LYS A 71 -7.75 6.88 4.52
CA LYS A 71 -9.15 6.55 4.21
C LYS A 71 -9.38 6.00 2.80
N GLY A 72 -8.53 5.10 2.32
CA GLY A 72 -8.83 4.25 1.16
C GLY A 72 -8.91 5.00 -0.18
N LEU A 73 -9.92 4.66 -0.99
CA LEU A 73 -10.16 5.21 -2.32
C LEU A 73 -10.63 6.67 -2.28
N ASP A 74 -10.49 7.38 -3.39
CA ASP A 74 -10.93 8.77 -3.56
C ASP A 74 -12.45 8.83 -3.85
N PHE A 75 -13.26 8.91 -2.80
CA PHE A 75 -14.72 8.97 -2.95
C PHE A 75 -15.21 10.30 -3.52
N GLN A 76 -14.42 11.37 -3.46
CA GLN A 76 -14.76 12.61 -4.14
C GLN A 76 -14.69 12.41 -5.64
N PHE A 77 -13.57 11.87 -6.14
CA PHE A 77 -13.42 11.53 -7.56
C PHE A 77 -14.51 10.56 -8.03
N ILE A 78 -14.80 9.50 -7.25
CA ILE A 78 -15.85 8.53 -7.58
C ILE A 78 -17.22 9.22 -7.68
N HIS A 79 -17.59 10.02 -6.69
CA HIS A 79 -18.87 10.74 -6.68
C HIS A 79 -18.97 11.72 -7.86
N GLU A 80 -17.93 12.50 -8.12
CA GLU A 80 -17.89 13.42 -9.26
C GLU A 80 -17.98 12.69 -10.60
N ALA A 81 -17.35 11.53 -10.75
CA ALA A 81 -17.46 10.75 -11.97
C ALA A 81 -18.88 10.20 -12.19
N LEU A 82 -19.55 9.73 -11.13
CA LEU A 82 -20.93 9.24 -11.21
C LEU A 82 -21.93 10.34 -11.61
N ILE A 83 -21.86 11.52 -10.97
CA ILE A 83 -22.82 12.61 -11.26
C ILE A 83 -22.62 13.22 -12.66
N ASN A 84 -21.43 13.04 -13.24
CA ASN A 84 -21.07 13.56 -14.57
C ASN A 84 -21.08 12.47 -15.65
N HIS A 85 -21.61 11.27 -15.38
CA HIS A 85 -21.68 10.16 -16.34
C HIS A 85 -20.32 9.77 -16.94
N HIS A 86 -19.30 9.70 -16.08
CA HIS A 86 -17.93 9.32 -16.43
C HIS A 86 -17.52 8.00 -15.74
N GLU A 87 -18.41 7.01 -15.73
CA GLU A 87 -18.24 5.73 -15.05
C GLU A 87 -16.95 5.01 -15.46
N HIS A 88 -16.59 5.05 -16.74
CA HIS A 88 -15.32 4.50 -17.25
C HIS A 88 -14.08 5.04 -16.52
N LYS A 89 -14.11 6.28 -16.02
CA LYS A 89 -12.99 6.86 -15.26
C LYS A 89 -12.86 6.21 -13.89
N ILE A 90 -13.97 5.75 -13.31
CA ILE A 90 -13.99 5.00 -12.05
C ILE A 90 -13.35 3.64 -12.27
N GLU A 91 -13.77 2.92 -13.31
CA GLU A 91 -13.23 1.59 -13.66
C GLU A 91 -11.71 1.65 -13.82
N ILE A 92 -11.22 2.55 -14.69
CA ILE A 92 -9.79 2.76 -14.94
C ILE A 92 -9.05 3.13 -13.65
N TYR A 93 -9.65 3.97 -12.80
CA TYR A 93 -9.03 4.35 -11.53
C TYR A 93 -8.87 3.14 -10.59
N ILE A 94 -9.94 2.37 -10.40
CA ILE A 94 -9.90 1.19 -9.52
C ILE A 94 -8.95 0.13 -10.07
N GLU A 95 -9.04 -0.19 -11.36
CA GLU A 95 -8.13 -1.15 -12.01
C GLU A 95 -6.66 -0.77 -11.82
N ARG A 96 -6.31 0.52 -11.99
CA ARG A 96 -4.94 1.00 -11.78
C ARG A 96 -4.51 0.92 -10.31
N VAL A 97 -5.42 1.11 -9.35
CA VAL A 97 -5.10 0.87 -7.93
C VAL A 97 -4.72 -0.59 -7.73
N PHE A 98 -5.53 -1.53 -8.21
CA PHE A 98 -5.26 -2.97 -8.04
C PHE A 98 -4.03 -3.44 -8.83
N GLU A 99 -3.80 -2.91 -10.03
CA GLU A 99 -2.57 -3.16 -10.80
C GLU A 99 -1.33 -2.73 -10.02
N LEU A 100 -1.35 -1.52 -9.43
CA LEU A 100 -0.27 -1.03 -8.59
C LEU A 100 0.00 -1.97 -7.41
N LEU A 101 -1.06 -2.41 -6.71
CA LEU A 101 -0.94 -3.33 -5.58
C LEU A 101 -0.33 -4.67 -6.00
N PHE A 102 -0.77 -5.21 -7.14
CA PHE A 102 -0.21 -6.43 -7.72
C PHE A 102 1.28 -6.26 -8.03
N ILE A 103 1.65 -5.16 -8.68
CA ILE A 103 3.04 -4.85 -9.01
C ILE A 103 3.92 -4.75 -7.76
N ASN A 104 3.43 -4.11 -6.69
CA ASN A 104 4.13 -4.05 -5.41
C ASN A 104 4.30 -5.45 -4.80
N TYR A 105 3.26 -6.28 -4.86
CA TYR A 105 3.28 -7.64 -4.34
C TYR A 105 4.30 -8.55 -5.03
N VAL A 106 4.42 -8.45 -6.36
CA VAL A 106 5.37 -9.25 -7.16
C VAL A 106 6.76 -8.63 -7.29
N GLY A 107 6.95 -7.38 -6.83
CA GLY A 107 8.24 -6.70 -6.89
C GLY A 107 8.70 -6.34 -8.30
N LEU A 108 7.77 -5.92 -9.17
CA LEU A 108 8.03 -5.62 -10.61
C LEU A 108 8.56 -6.80 -11.44
N GLY A 109 8.63 -8.02 -10.88
CA GLY A 109 9.35 -9.14 -11.51
C GLY A 109 10.88 -8.98 -11.49
N LEU A 110 11.40 -8.06 -10.67
CA LEU A 110 12.81 -7.73 -10.53
C LEU A 110 13.33 -8.25 -9.18
N PRO A 111 14.66 -8.34 -8.95
CA PRO A 111 15.24 -8.64 -7.64
C PRO A 111 15.03 -7.46 -6.65
N LEU A 112 13.76 -7.16 -6.37
CA LEU A 112 13.29 -6.04 -5.59
C LEU A 112 12.39 -6.52 -4.45
N ILE A 113 12.65 -6.04 -3.24
CA ILE A 113 11.82 -6.29 -2.07
C ILE A 113 11.13 -4.98 -1.66
N ASN A 114 9.82 -4.92 -1.86
CA ASN A 114 9.00 -3.88 -1.29
C ASN A 114 8.90 -4.06 0.24
N CYS A 115 9.17 -2.99 0.96
CA CYS A 115 9.15 -2.91 2.41
C CYS A 115 8.18 -1.81 2.85
N SER A 116 7.50 -2.01 3.98
CA SER A 116 6.62 -1.01 4.59
C SER A 116 7.15 -0.60 5.95
N PHE A 117 7.08 0.69 6.24
CA PHE A 117 7.26 1.23 7.57
C PHE A 117 6.03 2.04 7.98
N ILE A 118 5.28 1.51 8.94
CA ILE A 118 3.93 1.95 9.27
C ILE A 118 3.91 2.44 10.71
N ASN A 119 3.76 3.75 10.88
CA ASN A 119 3.76 4.42 12.18
C ASN A 119 2.38 4.90 12.64
N ARG A 120 1.31 4.59 11.88
CA ARG A 120 -0.09 4.89 12.22
C ARG A 120 -1.03 3.73 11.89
N LYS A 121 -2.26 3.80 12.40
CA LYS A 121 -3.34 2.89 12.01
C LYS A 121 -3.76 3.12 10.57
N LEU A 122 -3.98 2.04 9.84
CA LEU A 122 -4.42 2.01 8.45
C LEU A 122 -5.75 1.24 8.34
N SER A 123 -6.49 1.43 7.25
CA SER A 123 -7.74 0.70 7.03
C SER A 123 -8.08 0.57 5.54
N GLY A 124 -8.82 -0.49 5.17
CA GLY A 124 -9.23 -0.73 3.80
C GLY A 124 -8.05 -0.85 2.82
N ILE A 125 -8.25 -0.43 1.58
CA ILE A 125 -7.23 -0.54 0.51
C ILE A 125 -5.90 0.16 0.83
N SER A 126 -5.93 1.18 1.69
CA SER A 126 -4.75 1.85 2.23
C SER A 126 -3.90 0.94 3.12
N GLN A 127 -4.55 0.07 3.89
CA GLN A 127 -3.84 -0.96 4.63
C GLN A 127 -3.17 -1.94 3.67
N ASP A 128 -3.88 -2.35 2.62
CA ASP A 128 -3.39 -3.33 1.65
C ASP A 128 -2.18 -2.81 0.86
N PHE A 129 -2.16 -1.52 0.52
CA PHE A 129 -1.00 -0.87 -0.09
C PHE A 129 0.31 -1.15 0.66
N PHE A 130 0.26 -1.15 2.00
CA PHE A 130 1.42 -1.47 2.79
C PHE A 130 1.53 -2.96 3.09
N TYR A 131 0.46 -3.62 3.55
CA TYR A 131 0.53 -5.00 4.05
C TYR A 131 0.79 -6.04 2.95
N LEU A 132 0.57 -5.69 1.69
CA LEU A 132 0.94 -6.53 0.55
C LEU A 132 2.44 -6.50 0.23
N ASN A 133 3.20 -5.57 0.80
CA ASN A 133 4.66 -5.57 0.67
C ASN A 133 5.27 -6.77 1.40
N ARG A 134 6.42 -7.25 0.90
CA ARG A 134 7.05 -8.49 1.36
C ARG A 134 7.55 -8.44 2.81
N ILE A 135 7.99 -7.27 3.27
CA ILE A 135 8.46 -7.06 4.65
C ILE A 135 7.77 -5.82 5.24
N ASN A 136 7.10 -5.97 6.37
CA ASN A 136 6.28 -4.93 6.98
C ASN A 136 6.71 -4.67 8.43
N PHE A 137 7.16 -3.45 8.70
CA PHE A 137 7.44 -2.95 10.04
C PHE A 137 6.26 -2.11 10.52
N ILE A 138 5.59 -2.56 11.59
CA ILE A 138 4.35 -1.99 12.10
C ILE A 138 4.57 -1.48 13.51
N LYS A 139 4.28 -0.21 13.75
CA LYS A 139 4.35 0.35 15.11
C LYS A 139 3.31 -0.33 15.98
N ARG A 140 3.71 -0.77 17.17
CA ARG A 140 2.82 -1.41 18.13
C ARG A 140 1.80 -0.39 18.66
N TYR A 141 0.53 -0.76 18.59
CA TYR A 141 -0.58 -0.06 19.27
C TYR A 141 -1.08 -0.91 20.43
N LYS A 142 -1.81 -0.29 21.38
CA LYS A 142 -2.44 -1.01 22.50
C LYS A 142 -3.25 -2.23 22.05
N ASP A 143 -3.86 -2.15 20.87
CA ASP A 143 -4.73 -3.20 20.32
C ASP A 143 -3.95 -4.40 19.75
N LEU A 144 -2.64 -4.28 19.49
CA LEU A 144 -1.81 -5.35 18.92
C LEU A 144 -1.27 -6.34 19.99
N ASN A 145 -1.79 -6.28 21.24
CA ASN A 145 -1.59 -7.22 22.35
C ASN A 145 -0.30 -8.06 22.31
N CYS A 146 0.86 -7.41 22.24
CA CYS A 146 2.14 -8.10 22.35
C CYS A 146 2.68 -7.91 23.77
N SER A 147 2.30 -8.80 24.67
CA SER A 147 2.63 -8.84 26.09
C SER A 147 3.97 -9.54 26.38
N ASN A 148 5.05 -9.19 25.67
CA ASN A 148 6.38 -9.72 25.97
C ASN A 148 7.29 -8.66 26.60
N TYR A 149 7.70 -8.96 27.83
CA TYR A 149 8.55 -8.13 28.70
C TYR A 149 10.05 -8.18 28.34
N ASN A 150 10.46 -9.08 27.42
CA ASN A 150 11.77 -9.03 26.77
C ASN A 150 11.64 -8.30 25.43
N LYS A 151 11.69 -6.97 25.46
CA LYS A 151 11.46 -6.11 24.30
C LYS A 151 12.66 -6.12 23.35
N LEU A 152 12.74 -7.13 22.49
CA LEU A 152 13.50 -6.99 21.25
C LEU A 152 12.99 -5.75 20.48
N PRO A 153 13.86 -4.97 19.81
CA PRO A 153 13.45 -3.79 19.06
C PRO A 153 12.37 -4.08 18.01
N PHE A 154 12.41 -5.31 17.46
CA PHE A 154 11.39 -5.86 16.58
C PHE A 154 10.96 -7.24 17.05
N SER A 155 9.65 -7.53 17.00
CA SER A 155 9.10 -8.86 17.25
C SER A 155 8.36 -9.35 16.00
N LYS A 156 8.70 -10.54 15.50
CA LYS A 156 7.96 -11.15 14.38
C LYS A 156 6.52 -11.39 14.80
N LEU A 157 5.59 -10.99 13.95
CA LEU A 157 4.16 -11.22 14.09
C LEU A 157 3.79 -12.38 13.19
N ASN A 158 3.07 -13.36 13.74
CA ASN A 158 2.30 -14.25 12.89
C ASN A 158 1.13 -13.43 12.35
N PHE A 159 0.87 -13.50 11.05
CA PHE A 159 -0.29 -12.86 10.47
C PHE A 159 -1.54 -13.51 11.09
N ASN A 160 -2.17 -12.82 12.04
CA ASN A 160 -3.28 -13.29 12.84
C ASN A 160 -4.57 -12.57 12.40
N PRO A 161 -5.78 -13.17 12.55
CA PRO A 161 -7.08 -12.64 12.12
C PRO A 161 -7.53 -11.29 12.72
N GLU A 162 -6.68 -10.57 13.46
CA GLU A 162 -6.93 -9.17 13.83
C GLU A 162 -6.95 -8.24 12.60
N ILE A 163 -6.45 -8.73 11.45
CA ILE A 163 -6.62 -8.11 10.13
C ILE A 163 -8.03 -8.45 9.62
N LYS A 164 -9.05 -8.16 10.44
CA LYS A 164 -10.47 -8.47 10.24
C LYS A 164 -11.13 -7.68 9.09
N LYS A 165 -10.33 -6.93 8.31
CA LYS A 165 -10.77 -6.05 7.22
C LYS A 165 -9.77 -5.99 6.05
N ALA A 166 -8.96 -7.03 5.87
CA ALA A 166 -8.15 -7.19 4.66
C ALA A 166 -9.07 -7.34 3.44
N SER A 167 -8.68 -6.75 2.30
CA SER A 167 -9.45 -6.88 1.06
C SER A 167 -9.15 -8.18 0.30
N PHE A 168 -8.02 -8.83 0.59
CA PHE A 168 -7.55 -10.02 -0.12
C PHE A 168 -7.71 -11.30 0.71
N PRO A 169 -7.75 -12.48 0.07
CA PRO A 169 -7.66 -13.77 0.75
C PRO A 169 -6.40 -13.88 1.62
N LEU A 170 -6.49 -14.65 2.70
CA LEU A 170 -5.43 -14.79 3.70
C LEU A 170 -4.11 -15.24 3.07
N GLU A 171 -4.18 -16.14 2.10
CA GLU A 171 -3.07 -16.75 1.39
C GLU A 171 -2.15 -15.69 0.78
N ILE A 172 -2.71 -14.60 0.25
CA ILE A 172 -1.94 -13.49 -0.33
C ILE A 172 -1.00 -12.89 0.72
N TYR A 173 -1.48 -12.69 1.95
CA TYR A 173 -0.68 -12.07 3.02
C TYR A 173 0.26 -13.04 3.73
N THR A 174 -0.02 -14.36 3.73
CA THR A 174 0.85 -15.34 4.42
C THR A 174 2.28 -15.37 3.87
N ARG A 175 2.47 -14.95 2.62
CA ARG A 175 3.79 -14.77 2.02
C ARG A 175 4.55 -13.57 2.61
N ASN A 176 3.89 -12.64 3.28
CA ASN A 176 4.53 -11.42 3.76
C ASN A 176 5.04 -11.59 5.20
N ASN A 177 6.12 -10.90 5.53
CA ASN A 177 6.69 -10.93 6.88
C ASN A 177 6.29 -9.67 7.63
N PHE A 178 5.83 -9.84 8.87
CA PHE A 178 5.32 -8.76 9.70
C PHE A 178 6.15 -8.67 10.98
N TYR A 179 6.57 -7.46 11.33
CA TYR A 179 7.38 -7.18 12.49
C TYR A 179 6.78 -5.99 13.25
N ALA A 180 6.47 -6.16 14.53
CA ALA A 180 6.06 -5.07 15.40
C ALA A 180 7.29 -4.35 15.99
N PHE A 181 7.21 -3.03 16.14
CA PHE A 181 8.23 -2.22 16.83
C PHE A 181 7.61 -1.16 17.76
N ASP A 182 8.35 -0.80 18.81
CA ASP A 182 7.99 0.30 19.71
C ASP A 182 8.73 1.60 19.34
N ALA A 183 10.04 1.47 19.05
CA ALA A 183 10.94 2.55 18.65
C ALA A 183 11.75 2.14 17.41
N ILE A 184 12.20 3.13 16.64
CA ILE A 184 12.98 2.88 15.42
C ILE A 184 14.39 2.45 15.80
N ASP A 185 14.77 1.24 15.41
CA ASP A 185 16.16 0.76 15.45
C ASP A 185 16.60 0.36 14.03
N LEU A 186 17.36 1.25 13.40
CA LEU A 186 17.83 1.06 12.02
C LEU A 186 18.77 -0.14 11.87
N ASN A 187 19.56 -0.47 12.90
CA ASN A 187 20.50 -1.59 12.83
C ASN A 187 19.74 -2.91 12.86
N SER A 188 18.74 -3.02 13.72
CA SER A 188 17.86 -4.17 13.77
C SER A 188 17.02 -4.31 12.50
N MET A 189 16.51 -3.21 11.94
CA MET A 189 15.83 -3.23 10.62
C MET A 189 16.74 -3.77 9.52
N LYS A 190 17.98 -3.28 9.42
CA LYS A 190 18.95 -3.76 8.42
C LYS A 190 19.23 -5.25 8.58
N LYS A 191 19.46 -5.73 9.81
CA LYS A 191 19.66 -7.16 10.08
C LYS A 191 18.48 -8.00 9.62
N ILE A 192 17.25 -7.54 9.88
CA ILE A 192 16.03 -8.20 9.41
C ILE A 192 16.01 -8.22 7.89
N LEU A 193 16.19 -7.08 7.22
CA LEU A 193 16.19 -7.01 5.75
C LEU A 193 17.21 -7.98 5.14
N HIS A 194 18.47 -7.97 5.61
CA HIS A 194 19.53 -8.86 5.12
C HIS A 194 19.30 -10.35 5.44
N SER A 195 18.47 -10.67 6.43
CA SER A 195 18.14 -12.07 6.74
C SER A 195 17.08 -12.68 5.81
N HIS A 196 16.42 -11.87 4.96
CA HIS A 196 15.43 -12.37 4.02
C HIS A 196 16.05 -12.58 2.65
N GLU A 197 15.98 -13.81 2.17
CA GLU A 197 16.33 -14.12 0.78
C GLU A 197 15.25 -13.61 -0.17
N TYR A 198 15.68 -13.10 -1.33
CA TYR A 198 14.78 -12.79 -2.43
C TYR A 198 14.29 -14.09 -3.06
N LEU A 199 12.98 -14.31 -3.00
CA LEU A 199 12.32 -15.47 -3.58
C LEU A 199 11.32 -15.00 -4.64
N PRO A 200 11.69 -15.06 -5.94
CA PRO A 200 10.79 -14.64 -7.02
C PRO A 200 9.54 -15.51 -7.03
N ILE A 201 8.41 -14.92 -7.43
CA ILE A 201 7.18 -15.69 -7.69
C ILE A 201 7.31 -16.30 -9.09
N PRO A 202 7.15 -17.62 -9.27
CA PRO A 202 7.07 -18.22 -10.59
C PRO A 202 5.96 -17.60 -11.44
N GLN A 203 6.18 -17.48 -12.75
CA GLN A 203 5.23 -16.80 -13.65
C GLN A 203 3.82 -17.40 -13.61
N SER A 204 3.69 -18.72 -13.48
CA SER A 204 2.39 -19.40 -13.34
C SER A 204 1.63 -18.90 -12.10
N GLN A 205 2.30 -18.86 -10.95
CA GLN A 205 1.73 -18.35 -9.70
C GLN A 205 1.42 -16.85 -9.79
N GLN A 206 2.26 -16.06 -10.48
CA GLN A 206 1.95 -14.64 -10.72
C GLN A 206 0.66 -14.46 -11.50
N ASN A 207 0.37 -15.33 -12.47
CA ASN A 207 -0.86 -15.27 -13.24
C ASN A 207 -2.08 -15.60 -12.38
N GLU A 208 -2.00 -16.63 -11.53
CA GLU A 208 -3.05 -17.00 -10.57
C GLU A 208 -3.33 -15.88 -9.57
N ILE A 209 -2.28 -15.28 -9.01
CA ILE A 209 -2.39 -14.14 -8.11
C ILE A 209 -3.03 -12.95 -8.85
N ARG A 210 -2.64 -12.70 -10.10
CA ARG A 210 -3.22 -11.61 -10.91
C ARG A 210 -4.72 -11.80 -11.13
N LEU A 211 -5.18 -13.03 -11.35
CA LEU A 211 -6.62 -13.32 -11.45
C LEU A 211 -7.34 -12.94 -10.15
N THR A 212 -6.76 -13.25 -9.00
CA THR A 212 -7.31 -12.86 -7.68
C THR A 212 -7.42 -11.33 -7.54
N PHE A 213 -6.37 -10.60 -7.92
CA PHE A 213 -6.37 -9.13 -7.87
C PHE A 213 -7.39 -8.52 -8.82
N ASN A 214 -7.49 -9.04 -10.05
CA ASN A 214 -8.48 -8.59 -11.03
C ASN A 214 -9.91 -8.87 -10.57
N GLN A 215 -10.16 -10.04 -9.96
CA GLN A 215 -11.47 -10.38 -9.43
C GLN A 215 -11.91 -9.40 -8.32
N ILE A 216 -11.01 -9.09 -7.37
CA ILE A 216 -11.32 -8.13 -6.29
C ILE A 216 -11.47 -6.71 -6.84
N SER A 217 -10.73 -6.36 -7.89
CA SER A 217 -10.90 -5.10 -8.62
C SER A 217 -12.32 -4.98 -9.18
N GLN A 218 -12.81 -5.99 -9.89
CA GLN A 218 -14.15 -6.00 -10.48
C GLN A 218 -15.24 -5.99 -9.39
N GLN A 219 -15.08 -6.78 -8.32
CA GLN A 219 -15.99 -6.75 -7.17
C GLN A 219 -16.05 -5.36 -6.51
N THR A 220 -14.92 -4.66 -6.43
CA THR A 220 -14.88 -3.29 -5.92
C THR A 220 -15.69 -2.33 -6.80
N ILE A 221 -15.53 -2.43 -8.13
CA ILE A 221 -16.27 -1.62 -9.11
C ILE A 221 -17.77 -1.90 -9.00
N GLU A 222 -18.17 -3.17 -9.06
CA GLU A 222 -19.56 -3.59 -8.92
C GLU A 222 -20.17 -3.07 -7.61
N ARG A 223 -19.42 -3.15 -6.50
CA ARG A 223 -19.90 -2.66 -5.21
C ARG A 223 -20.08 -1.15 -5.19
N ILE A 224 -19.22 -0.39 -5.87
CA ILE A 224 -19.39 1.07 -6.02
C ILE A 224 -20.67 1.38 -6.80
N TYR A 225 -20.91 0.68 -7.91
CA TYR A 225 -22.13 0.89 -8.71
C TYR A 225 -23.39 0.45 -7.98
N GLN A 226 -23.34 -0.67 -7.26
CA GLN A 226 -24.44 -1.09 -6.40
C GLN A 226 -24.77 0.00 -5.37
N LEU A 227 -23.77 0.50 -4.64
CA LEU A 227 -23.96 1.59 -3.67
C LEU A 227 -24.51 2.85 -4.31
N ALA A 228 -24.05 3.20 -5.52
CA ALA A 228 -24.54 4.36 -6.26
C ALA A 228 -26.02 4.20 -6.65
N SER A 229 -26.40 3.02 -7.12
CA SER A 229 -27.76 2.68 -7.53
C SER A 229 -28.75 2.64 -6.36
N GLU A 230 -28.31 2.14 -5.20
CA GLU A 230 -29.11 2.04 -3.99
C GLU A 230 -29.23 3.41 -3.29
N ASN A 231 -28.10 4.12 -3.14
CA ASN A 231 -28.06 5.40 -2.44
C ASN A 231 -26.78 6.20 -2.75
N ILE A 232 -26.81 6.99 -3.83
CA ILE A 232 -25.69 7.88 -4.19
C ILE A 232 -25.29 8.87 -3.08
N ASN A 233 -26.21 9.25 -2.18
CA ASN A 233 -25.89 10.13 -1.05
C ASN A 233 -24.93 9.48 -0.05
N LEU A 234 -24.83 8.14 -0.03
CA LEU A 234 -23.87 7.42 0.78
C LEU A 234 -22.43 7.66 0.27
N ILE A 235 -22.23 7.62 -1.05
CA ILE A 235 -20.95 7.94 -1.69
C ILE A 235 -20.59 9.42 -1.46
N LYS A 236 -21.57 10.33 -1.60
CA LYS A 236 -21.40 11.75 -1.24
C LYS A 236 -20.96 11.92 0.22
N ARG A 237 -21.55 11.17 1.14
CA ARG A 237 -21.19 11.20 2.57
C ARG A 237 -19.78 10.70 2.81
N PHE A 238 -19.33 9.65 2.11
CA PHE A 238 -17.94 9.19 2.21
C PHE A 238 -16.95 10.26 1.74
N SER A 239 -17.24 10.92 0.62
CA SER A 239 -16.45 12.08 0.17
C SER A 239 -16.38 13.18 1.24
N LEU A 240 -17.52 13.57 1.82
CA LEU A 240 -17.57 14.60 2.85
C LEU A 240 -16.79 14.21 4.12
N ILE A 241 -16.87 12.95 4.54
CA ILE A 241 -16.08 12.44 5.67
C ILE A 241 -14.57 12.49 5.37
N GLN A 242 -14.19 12.29 4.10
CA GLN A 242 -12.81 12.48 3.68
C GLN A 242 -12.44 13.96 3.75
N SER A 243 -13.26 14.90 3.26
CA SER A 243 -12.91 16.33 3.26
C SER A 243 -12.89 16.99 4.65
N VAL A 244 -13.81 16.63 5.57
CA VAL A 244 -13.95 17.26 6.91
C VAL A 244 -12.78 16.97 7.85
N ALA A 245 -12.06 15.86 7.66
CA ALA A 245 -10.89 15.53 8.47
C ALA A 245 -9.65 16.41 8.17
N SER A 246 -9.76 17.33 7.20
CA SER A 246 -8.70 18.25 6.78
C SER A 246 -8.70 19.59 7.54
N GLN A 247 -9.69 19.83 8.42
CA GLN A 247 -9.95 21.13 9.05
C GLN A 247 -9.67 21.16 10.57
N LYS A 248 -8.96 20.17 11.12
CA LYS A 248 -8.55 20.16 12.53
C LYS A 248 -7.05 20.17 12.68
#